data_AF-A0AAD8WDZ9-F1
#
_entry.id   AF-A0AAD8WDZ9-F1
#
_cell.length_a   1.000
_cell.length_b   1.000
_cell.length_c   1.000
_cell.angle_alpha   90.00
_cell.angle_beta   90.00
_cell.angle_gamma   90.00
#
_symmetry.space_group_name_H-M   'P 1'
#
loop_
_entity.id
_entity.type
_entity.pdbx_description
1 polymer ?
#
loop_
_entity_poly.entity_id
_entity_poly.type
_entity_poly.pdbx_seq_one_letter_code
_entity_poly.pdbx_strand_id
1 'polypeptide(L)'
;MEEQHDGKSAGDRRSRQYYYGFPAGTTIPLVFVLLVAGSLFLILGPSNSVLTLPTLRVVFNNPIHITAAATPPPPAPPPAASNASEEDIEDIGLPPPRQLSDPPYSLGRAIPDYDARRSAWLAAHPEFPARVHPAGRPRVLLVTGSAPYRCPDPDGDHLLLRAFKNKADYSRVHGLEVFYNTAFLDHEMSGFWAKLPLLRSLMMAHPEVEFIWWMDSDAVFTDMAFELPWERYAAHNLVVHGWEAKMYEEKSWVGINTGSFLIRNCQWSLDLLHAIAPMGARGPVRDMHGELFAKELSGRPPFEADDQSALIYLLVTQREKWGSKVFFENSYELNGFWELIVDRYEEMRREGRWPLVTHFVGCKPCRRYADSYPADRCRLGMERAFNFADDQILKLYGFGHESLNGTAVQRVGNDTGGPLDAEDQELGRLLHPTFRAVAKTA
;
A
#
# COMPACT_ATOMS: atom_id res chain seq x y z
N MET A 1 11.18 44.42 -74.86
CA MET A 1 11.43 43.04 -75.32
C MET A 1 10.25 42.23 -74.79
N GLU A 2 9.30 41.95 -75.69
CA GLU A 2 8.17 41.00 -75.60
C GLU A 2 8.61 39.65 -74.97
N GLU A 3 7.78 38.76 -74.40
CA GLU A 3 6.35 38.41 -74.51
C GLU A 3 6.08 37.44 -73.32
N GLN A 4 5.12 37.65 -72.43
CA GLN A 4 3.77 37.03 -72.37
C GLN A 4 3.61 35.53 -72.74
N HIS A 5 3.14 34.72 -71.78
CA HIS A 5 1.89 33.93 -71.88
C HIS A 5 1.51 33.40 -70.47
N ASP A 6 0.37 33.85 -69.94
CA ASP A 6 -0.89 33.09 -69.73
C ASP A 6 -0.80 31.93 -68.70
N GLY A 7 -1.70 31.71 -67.75
CA GLY A 7 -3.05 32.22 -67.51
C GLY A 7 -3.72 31.28 -66.47
N LYS A 8 -4.65 31.86 -65.68
CA LYS A 8 -5.51 31.29 -64.60
C LYS A 8 -6.05 29.85 -64.84
N SER A 9 -6.39 29.04 -63.83
CA SER A 9 -7.53 29.22 -62.91
C SER A 9 -7.64 28.12 -61.84
N ALA A 10 -8.26 28.50 -60.72
CA ALA A 10 -8.67 27.70 -59.56
C ALA A 10 -9.68 26.58 -59.86
N GLY A 11 -9.75 25.57 -58.97
CA GLY A 11 -10.82 24.57 -58.96
C GLY A 11 -10.61 23.40 -57.98
N ASP A 12 -11.18 23.56 -56.78
CA ASP A 12 -12.00 22.56 -56.06
C ASP A 12 -11.51 21.09 -55.97
N ARG A 13 -10.91 20.68 -54.84
CA ARG A 13 -10.71 19.26 -54.48
C ARG A 13 -11.81 18.80 -53.53
N ARG A 14 -12.93 18.38 -54.11
CA ARG A 14 -13.92 17.51 -53.46
C ARG A 14 -13.39 16.09 -53.29
N SER A 15 -13.62 15.56 -52.10
CA SER A 15 -13.52 14.16 -51.68
C SER A 15 -14.21 13.19 -52.64
N ARG A 16 -13.51 12.14 -53.08
CA ARG A 16 -14.11 10.93 -53.66
C ARG A 16 -13.67 9.71 -52.84
N GLN A 17 -14.62 9.20 -52.06
CA GLN A 17 -14.61 7.87 -51.44
C GLN A 17 -14.56 6.80 -52.54
N TYR A 18 -13.60 5.87 -52.43
CA TYR A 18 -13.63 4.61 -53.16
C TYR A 18 -14.50 3.61 -52.39
N TYR A 19 -15.66 3.30 -52.93
CA TYR A 19 -16.48 2.15 -52.52
C TYR A 19 -15.86 0.87 -53.09
N TYR A 20 -15.39 -0.03 -52.23
CA TYR A 20 -15.15 -1.42 -52.58
C TYR A 20 -16.45 -2.22 -52.35
N GLY A 21 -17.11 -2.63 -53.43
CA GLY A 21 -18.18 -3.61 -53.39
C GLY A 21 -17.61 -5.03 -53.28
N PHE A 22 -18.07 -5.80 -52.29
CA PHE A 22 -17.84 -7.23 -52.20
C PHE A 22 -18.97 -7.99 -52.92
N PRO A 23 -18.67 -9.08 -53.67
CA PRO A 23 -19.70 -9.88 -54.33
C PRO A 23 -20.42 -10.78 -53.32
N ALA A 24 -21.74 -10.81 -53.45
CA ALA A 24 -22.64 -11.69 -52.72
C ALA A 24 -22.52 -13.13 -53.23
N GLY A 25 -22.37 -14.08 -52.30
CA GLY A 25 -22.56 -15.51 -52.57
C GLY A 25 -21.55 -16.38 -51.85
N THR A 26 -21.78 -16.65 -50.55
CA THR A 26 -21.31 -17.87 -49.82
C THR A 26 -21.61 -17.86 -48.31
N THR A 27 -22.22 -16.80 -47.74
CA THR A 27 -22.39 -16.69 -46.27
C THR A 27 -23.74 -17.17 -45.72
N ILE A 28 -24.71 -17.51 -46.57
CA ILE A 28 -26.06 -17.93 -46.13
C ILE A 28 -26.16 -19.43 -45.72
N PRO A 29 -25.44 -20.41 -46.30
CA PRO A 29 -25.68 -21.82 -45.94
C PRO A 29 -25.02 -22.23 -44.61
N LEU A 30 -23.96 -21.55 -44.15
CA LEU A 30 -23.22 -21.96 -42.94
C LEU A 30 -23.96 -21.61 -41.63
N VAL A 31 -24.63 -20.44 -41.61
CA VAL A 31 -25.38 -19.97 -40.44
C VAL A 31 -26.63 -20.82 -40.21
N PHE A 32 -27.26 -21.31 -41.29
CA PHE A 32 -28.45 -22.16 -41.20
C PHE A 32 -28.12 -23.57 -40.69
N VAL A 33 -26.96 -24.13 -41.06
CA VAL A 33 -26.51 -25.45 -40.58
C VAL A 33 -26.17 -25.44 -39.08
N LEU A 34 -25.52 -24.37 -38.60
CA LEU A 34 -25.18 -24.23 -37.17
C LEU A 34 -26.42 -24.03 -36.29
N LEU A 35 -27.43 -23.29 -36.76
CA LEU A 35 -28.68 -23.09 -36.03
C LEU A 35 -29.50 -24.39 -35.93
N VAL A 36 -29.56 -25.19 -36.99
CA VAL A 36 -30.28 -26.48 -36.96
C VAL A 36 -29.56 -27.51 -36.09
N ALA A 37 -28.22 -27.57 -36.13
CA ALA A 37 -27.44 -28.48 -35.29
C ALA A 37 -27.52 -28.12 -33.79
N GLY A 38 -27.49 -26.84 -33.45
CA GLY A 38 -27.65 -26.36 -32.06
C GLY A 38 -29.06 -26.63 -31.52
N SER A 39 -30.08 -26.51 -32.36
CA SER A 39 -31.48 -26.79 -31.99
C SER A 39 -31.72 -28.28 -31.74
N LEU A 40 -31.11 -29.17 -32.52
CA LEU A 40 -31.23 -30.63 -32.32
C LEU A 40 -30.51 -31.11 -31.05
N PHE A 41 -29.39 -30.50 -30.67
CA PHE A 41 -28.67 -30.86 -29.43
C PHE A 41 -29.45 -30.51 -28.16
N LEU A 42 -30.22 -29.41 -28.19
CA LEU A 42 -31.08 -28.99 -27.07
C LEU A 42 -32.37 -29.82 -26.95
N ILE A 43 -32.84 -30.46 -28.02
CA ILE A 43 -34.08 -31.26 -28.03
C ILE A 43 -33.80 -32.76 -27.79
N LEU A 44 -32.65 -33.28 -28.24
CA LEU A 44 -32.34 -34.73 -28.22
C LEU A 44 -31.09 -35.09 -27.37
N GLY A 45 -30.46 -34.11 -26.71
CA GLY A 45 -29.35 -34.36 -25.79
C GLY A 45 -29.81 -35.11 -24.53
N PRO A 46 -29.02 -36.08 -24.01
CA PRO A 46 -29.43 -36.88 -22.87
C PRO A 46 -29.51 -36.04 -21.59
N SER A 47 -30.73 -35.83 -21.11
CA SER A 47 -31.02 -35.29 -19.78
C SER A 47 -30.48 -36.25 -18.71
N ASN A 48 -29.55 -35.76 -17.88
CA ASN A 48 -29.24 -36.26 -16.54
C ASN A 48 -28.90 -37.75 -16.41
N SER A 49 -27.68 -38.13 -16.81
CA SER A 49 -26.99 -39.26 -16.18
C SER A 49 -26.36 -38.79 -14.87
N VAL A 50 -26.89 -39.29 -13.76
CA VAL A 50 -26.32 -39.16 -12.42
C VAL A 50 -24.97 -39.86 -12.40
N LEU A 51 -23.88 -39.09 -12.28
CA LEU A 51 -22.55 -39.62 -11.98
C LEU A 51 -22.29 -39.45 -10.48
N THR A 52 -22.58 -40.49 -9.71
CA THR A 52 -22.13 -40.65 -8.33
C THR A 52 -20.61 -40.86 -8.31
N LEU A 53 -19.87 -39.94 -7.70
CA LEU A 53 -18.46 -40.12 -7.34
C LEU A 53 -18.36 -40.86 -6.00
N PRO A 54 -17.42 -41.80 -5.82
CA PRO A 54 -17.27 -42.55 -4.58
C PRO A 54 -16.65 -41.66 -3.48
N THR A 55 -17.31 -41.62 -2.32
CA THR A 55 -16.78 -41.03 -1.08
C THR A 55 -15.61 -41.84 -0.53
N LEU A 56 -14.41 -41.27 -0.55
CA LEU A 56 -13.28 -41.74 0.25
C LEU A 56 -13.41 -41.20 1.69
N ARG A 57 -13.88 -42.04 2.62
CA ARG A 57 -13.75 -41.80 4.06
C ARG A 57 -12.35 -42.20 4.51
N VAL A 58 -11.49 -41.23 4.80
CA VAL A 58 -10.27 -41.45 5.58
C VAL A 58 -10.62 -41.25 7.05
N VAL A 59 -10.62 -42.33 7.83
CA VAL A 59 -10.80 -42.30 9.28
C VAL A 59 -9.41 -42.34 9.92
N PHE A 60 -8.98 -41.24 10.54
CA PHE A 60 -7.80 -41.23 11.39
C PHE A 60 -8.20 -41.71 12.79
N ASN A 61 -7.98 -42.99 13.07
CA ASN A 61 -7.96 -43.50 14.43
C ASN A 61 -6.57 -43.27 15.02
N ASN A 62 -6.40 -42.18 15.79
CA ASN A 62 -5.52 -42.11 16.97
C ASN A 62 -5.74 -40.76 17.70
N PRO A 63 -5.77 -40.75 19.05
CA PRO A 63 -5.93 -39.52 19.82
C PRO A 63 -4.68 -38.64 19.72
N ILE A 64 -4.87 -37.37 19.38
CA ILE A 64 -3.83 -36.35 19.32
C ILE A 64 -3.43 -35.98 20.75
N HIS A 65 -2.17 -36.24 21.12
CA HIS A 65 -1.56 -35.68 22.32
C HIS A 65 -1.29 -34.18 22.10
N ILE A 66 -2.01 -33.31 22.81
CA ILE A 66 -1.71 -31.89 22.87
C ILE A 66 -0.52 -31.71 23.82
N THR A 67 0.66 -31.46 23.25
CA THR A 67 1.78 -30.86 23.98
C THR A 67 1.69 -29.34 23.82
N ALA A 68 1.80 -28.62 24.94
CA ALA A 68 1.80 -27.17 24.96
C ALA A 68 2.92 -26.64 24.04
N ALA A 69 2.55 -25.91 22.99
CA ALA A 69 3.49 -25.38 22.02
C ALA A 69 4.35 -24.28 22.66
N ALA A 70 5.67 -24.44 22.56
CA ALA A 70 6.62 -23.36 22.74
C ALA A 70 6.41 -22.30 21.66
N THR A 71 6.66 -21.03 21.99
CA THR A 71 6.68 -19.90 21.05
C THR A 71 7.57 -20.21 19.84
N PRO A 72 7.06 -20.10 18.60
CA PRO A 72 7.85 -20.36 17.42
C PRO A 72 8.96 -19.29 17.27
N PRO A 73 10.15 -19.67 16.74
CA PRO A 73 11.21 -18.73 16.45
C PRO A 73 10.78 -17.74 15.35
N PRO A 74 11.36 -16.52 15.31
CA PRO A 74 11.06 -15.56 14.26
C PRO A 74 11.49 -16.11 12.88
N PRO A 75 10.75 -15.78 11.80
CA PRO A 75 11.06 -16.27 10.47
C PRO A 75 12.35 -15.67 9.93
N ALA A 76 12.96 -16.40 8.99
CA ALA A 76 14.14 -15.95 8.26
C ALA A 76 13.83 -14.68 7.42
N PRO A 77 14.78 -13.74 7.33
CA PRO A 77 14.61 -12.56 6.47
C PRO A 77 14.42 -12.96 5.00
N PRO A 78 13.75 -12.11 4.20
CA PRO A 78 13.55 -12.37 2.77
C PRO A 78 14.91 -12.58 2.08
N PRO A 79 14.99 -13.48 1.07
CA PRO A 79 16.19 -13.63 0.27
C PRO A 79 16.54 -12.30 -0.41
N ALA A 80 17.83 -11.99 -0.44
CA ALA A 80 18.35 -10.79 -1.09
C ALA A 80 17.85 -10.72 -2.54
N ALA A 81 17.37 -9.55 -2.95
CA ALA A 81 17.11 -9.27 -4.36
C ALA A 81 18.38 -9.59 -5.16
N SER A 82 18.24 -10.33 -6.26
CA SER A 82 19.37 -10.68 -7.10
C SER A 82 20.00 -9.42 -7.70
N ASN A 83 21.32 -9.27 -7.53
CA ASN A 83 22.12 -8.25 -8.18
C ASN A 83 22.03 -8.40 -9.70
N ALA A 84 21.14 -7.65 -10.34
CA ALA A 84 21.13 -7.42 -11.78
C ALA A 84 20.55 -6.02 -12.05
N SER A 85 21.42 -5.03 -12.23
CA SER A 85 21.26 -3.81 -13.05
C SER A 85 19.82 -3.40 -13.45
N GLU A 86 18.98 -3.05 -12.48
CA GLU A 86 17.59 -2.58 -12.69
C GLU A 86 17.40 -1.09 -12.36
N GLU A 87 18.51 -0.36 -12.25
CA GLU A 87 18.58 1.10 -12.11
C GLU A 87 17.97 1.86 -13.31
N ASP A 88 17.66 1.17 -14.41
CA ASP A 88 17.53 1.80 -15.72
C ASP A 88 16.15 2.34 -16.08
N ILE A 89 15.10 2.29 -15.24
CA ILE A 89 13.78 2.87 -15.59
C ILE A 89 13.39 4.07 -14.73
N GLU A 90 13.53 3.98 -13.40
CA GLU A 90 13.10 5.07 -12.50
C GLU A 90 14.03 6.29 -12.61
N ASP A 91 15.30 6.06 -12.96
CA ASP A 91 16.32 7.10 -13.06
C ASP A 91 16.52 7.63 -14.50
N ILE A 92 15.74 7.15 -15.49
CA ILE A 92 15.83 7.62 -16.87
C ILE A 92 15.57 9.13 -16.93
N GLY A 93 16.54 9.87 -17.46
CA GLY A 93 16.43 11.30 -17.67
C GLY A 93 16.63 12.14 -16.40
N LEU A 94 17.00 11.52 -15.28
CA LEU A 94 17.47 12.26 -14.10
C LEU A 94 18.90 12.80 -14.34
N PRO A 95 19.29 13.88 -13.63
CA PRO A 95 20.67 14.38 -13.65
C PRO A 95 21.71 13.30 -13.30
N PRO A 96 23.03 13.54 -13.46
CA PRO A 96 24.04 12.64 -12.92
C PRO A 96 23.91 12.48 -11.40
N PRO A 97 24.19 11.30 -10.83
CA PRO A 97 24.16 11.09 -9.39
C PRO A 97 25.28 11.87 -8.66
N ARG A 98 25.02 12.17 -7.38
CA ARG A 98 25.97 12.86 -6.50
C ARG A 98 27.24 12.02 -6.30
N GLN A 99 28.39 12.66 -6.36
CA GLN A 99 29.68 12.05 -6.09
C GLN A 99 30.06 12.17 -4.62
N LEU A 100 30.91 11.27 -4.13
CA LEU A 100 31.40 11.29 -2.75
C LEU A 100 32.21 12.56 -2.41
N SER A 101 32.74 13.26 -3.42
CA SER A 101 33.46 14.54 -3.27
C SER A 101 32.53 15.75 -3.12
N ASP A 102 31.24 15.59 -3.44
CA ASP A 102 30.28 16.68 -3.36
C ASP A 102 29.91 16.96 -1.89
N PRO A 103 29.43 18.16 -1.55
CA PRO A 103 28.88 18.44 -0.23
C PRO A 103 27.75 17.45 0.14
N PRO A 104 27.55 17.11 1.42
CA PRO A 104 26.45 16.23 1.83
C PRO A 104 25.09 16.76 1.37
N TYR A 105 24.22 15.85 0.95
CA TYR A 105 22.85 16.17 0.58
C TYR A 105 22.08 16.80 1.75
N SER A 106 21.11 17.67 1.43
CA SER A 106 20.21 18.30 2.40
C SER A 106 18.79 18.35 1.87
N LEU A 107 17.80 17.91 2.67
CA LEU A 107 16.35 17.98 2.34
C LEU A 107 15.81 19.42 2.22
N GLY A 108 16.66 20.42 2.42
CA GLY A 108 16.33 21.83 2.45
C GLY A 108 16.89 22.51 3.68
N ARG A 109 16.69 23.83 3.75
CA ARG A 109 17.19 24.65 4.85
C ARG A 109 16.64 24.15 6.20
N ALA A 110 17.48 24.21 7.22
CA ALA A 110 17.07 24.01 8.60
C ALA A 110 15.95 24.99 8.96
N ILE A 111 14.97 24.51 9.72
CA ILE A 111 13.81 25.29 10.16
C ILE A 111 13.88 25.32 11.68
N PRO A 112 14.63 26.26 12.28
CA PRO A 112 14.63 26.40 13.73
C PRO A 112 13.28 26.91 14.22
N ASP A 113 12.97 26.58 15.46
CA ASP A 113 11.77 27.00 16.18
C ASP A 113 10.46 26.58 15.52
N TYR A 114 10.46 25.45 14.79
CA TYR A 114 9.29 24.96 14.07
C TYR A 114 8.11 24.70 15.01
N ASP A 115 8.35 24.12 16.20
CA ASP A 115 7.29 23.88 17.19
C ASP A 115 6.61 25.18 17.64
N ALA A 116 7.39 26.23 17.92
CA ALA A 116 6.85 27.54 18.29
C ALA A 116 6.05 28.17 17.16
N ARG A 117 6.54 28.06 15.91
CA ARG A 117 5.83 28.53 14.70
C ARG A 117 4.52 27.78 14.49
N ARG A 118 4.54 26.46 14.64
CA ARG A 118 3.35 25.60 14.51
C ARG A 118 2.33 25.91 15.60
N SER A 119 2.76 26.08 16.86
CA SER A 119 1.87 26.49 17.95
C SER A 119 1.23 27.86 17.72
N ALA A 120 2.01 28.84 17.24
CA ALA A 120 1.47 30.16 16.90
C ALA A 120 0.47 30.10 15.74
N TRP A 121 0.73 29.27 14.73
CA TRP A 121 -0.19 29.05 13.62
C TRP A 121 -1.51 28.42 14.10
N LEU A 122 -1.44 27.36 14.92
CA LEU A 122 -2.63 26.69 15.47
C LEU A 122 -3.48 27.62 16.34
N ALA A 123 -2.84 28.49 17.12
CA ALA A 123 -3.54 29.49 17.92
C ALA A 123 -4.25 30.55 17.05
N ALA A 124 -3.71 30.87 15.88
CA ALA A 124 -4.28 31.81 14.93
C ALA A 124 -5.38 31.21 14.03
N HIS A 125 -5.44 29.87 13.92
CA HIS A 125 -6.36 29.14 13.03
C HIS A 125 -7.16 28.06 13.78
N PRO A 126 -8.03 28.44 14.74
CA PRO A 126 -8.80 27.49 15.55
C PRO A 126 -9.76 26.62 14.73
N GLU A 127 -10.10 27.01 13.50
CA GLU A 127 -10.89 26.23 12.56
C GLU A 127 -10.17 24.98 12.02
N PHE A 128 -8.84 24.90 12.18
CA PHE A 128 -8.01 23.74 11.81
C PHE A 128 -7.33 23.13 13.04
N PRO A 129 -8.07 22.49 13.95
CA PRO A 129 -7.47 21.95 15.17
C PRO A 129 -6.64 20.69 14.90
N ALA A 130 -5.52 20.58 15.60
CA ALA A 130 -4.65 19.40 15.59
C ALA A 130 -5.24 18.17 16.32
N ARG A 131 -6.34 18.37 17.05
CA ARG A 131 -7.14 17.30 17.66
C ARG A 131 -8.59 17.44 17.24
N VAL A 132 -9.21 16.32 16.84
CA VAL A 132 -10.58 16.31 16.32
C VAL A 132 -11.58 15.79 17.36
N HIS A 133 -12.76 16.40 17.40
CA HIS A 133 -13.89 15.98 18.23
C HIS A 133 -14.52 14.67 17.71
N PRO A 134 -15.28 13.93 18.54
CA PRO A 134 -15.58 14.17 19.96
C PRO A 134 -14.52 13.62 20.92
N ALA A 135 -13.61 12.75 20.45
CA ALA A 135 -12.66 12.03 21.29
C ALA A 135 -11.32 12.74 21.55
N GLY A 136 -11.09 13.93 20.98
CA GLY A 136 -9.83 14.66 21.14
C GLY A 136 -8.62 13.92 20.54
N ARG A 137 -8.85 12.99 19.62
CA ARG A 137 -7.82 12.22 18.92
C ARG A 137 -6.99 13.12 17.99
N PRO A 138 -5.72 12.80 17.71
CA PRO A 138 -4.91 13.59 16.79
C PRO A 138 -5.52 13.65 15.39
N ARG A 139 -5.34 14.78 14.69
CA ARG A 139 -5.57 14.86 13.24
C ARG A 139 -4.45 14.11 12.53
N VAL A 140 -4.83 13.16 11.66
CA VAL A 140 -3.91 12.25 10.98
C VAL A 140 -4.05 12.40 9.46
N LEU A 141 -2.91 12.54 8.79
CA LEU A 141 -2.81 12.46 7.33
C LEU A 141 -2.16 11.12 6.97
N LEU A 142 -2.93 10.22 6.36
CA LEU A 142 -2.40 8.98 5.78
C LEU A 142 -1.73 9.33 4.45
N VAL A 143 -0.45 8.98 4.31
CA VAL A 143 0.35 9.28 3.13
C VAL A 143 0.83 7.98 2.52
N THR A 144 0.58 7.84 1.23
CA THR A 144 1.07 6.72 0.42
C THR A 144 1.48 7.25 -0.95
N GLY A 145 2.03 6.41 -1.80
CA GLY A 145 2.35 6.81 -3.16
C GLY A 145 2.91 5.69 -4.00
N SER A 146 3.04 5.97 -5.28
CA SER A 146 3.68 5.10 -6.26
C SER A 146 4.49 5.94 -7.23
N ALA A 147 5.27 5.27 -8.07
CA ALA A 147 5.95 5.94 -9.17
C ALA A 147 4.97 6.65 -10.12
N PRO A 148 5.40 7.75 -10.79
CA PRO A 148 4.59 8.46 -11.79
C PRO A 148 4.33 7.67 -13.07
N TYR A 149 5.22 6.74 -13.40
CA TYR A 149 5.15 5.97 -14.64
C TYR A 149 4.32 4.70 -14.45
N ARG A 150 3.75 4.23 -15.56
CA ARG A 150 3.03 2.96 -15.64
C ARG A 150 3.92 1.81 -15.14
N CYS A 151 3.35 0.91 -14.35
CA CYS A 151 4.05 -0.31 -13.97
C CYS A 151 4.48 -1.11 -15.21
N PRO A 152 5.73 -1.60 -15.29
CA PRO A 152 6.13 -2.53 -16.33
C PRO A 152 5.35 -3.84 -16.31
N ASP A 153 4.89 -4.26 -15.13
CA ASP A 153 3.97 -5.38 -14.96
C ASP A 153 2.52 -4.94 -15.30
N PRO A 154 1.83 -5.61 -16.24
CA PRO A 154 0.48 -5.21 -16.67
C PRO A 154 -0.55 -5.17 -15.54
N ASP A 155 -0.39 -6.00 -14.51
CA ASP A 155 -1.32 -6.06 -13.37
C ASP A 155 -0.92 -5.12 -12.22
N GLY A 156 0.29 -4.56 -12.27
CA GLY A 156 0.84 -3.73 -11.19
C GLY A 156 -0.01 -2.52 -10.87
N ASP A 157 -0.44 -1.77 -11.90
CA ASP A 157 -1.31 -0.60 -11.72
C ASP A 157 -2.69 -1.00 -11.15
N HIS A 158 -3.19 -2.20 -11.48
CA HIS A 158 -4.43 -2.71 -10.92
C HIS A 158 -4.29 -2.99 -9.42
N LEU A 159 -3.18 -3.62 -9.00
CA LEU A 159 -2.89 -3.86 -7.59
C LEU A 159 -2.72 -2.55 -6.81
N LEU A 160 -2.05 -1.55 -7.39
CA LEU A 160 -1.92 -0.21 -6.79
C LEU A 160 -3.29 0.47 -6.62
N LEU A 161 -4.18 0.36 -7.61
CA LEU A 161 -5.55 0.86 -7.51
C LEU A 161 -6.33 0.18 -6.38
N ARG A 162 -6.24 -1.16 -6.28
CA ARG A 162 -6.91 -1.92 -5.20
C ARG A 162 -6.35 -1.56 -3.83
N ALA A 163 -5.03 -1.38 -3.72
CA ALA A 163 -4.39 -0.93 -2.48
C ALA A 163 -4.81 0.49 -2.10
N PHE A 164 -4.96 1.41 -3.07
CA PHE A 164 -5.48 2.75 -2.79
C PHE A 164 -6.94 2.71 -2.34
N LYS A 165 -7.81 1.94 -3.02
CA LYS A 165 -9.20 1.74 -2.59
C LYS A 165 -9.26 1.27 -1.13
N ASN A 166 -8.45 0.25 -0.77
CA ASN A 166 -8.37 -0.26 0.60
C ASN A 166 -8.05 0.84 1.62
N LYS A 167 -7.00 1.64 1.36
CA LYS A 167 -6.62 2.77 2.21
C LYS A 167 -7.70 3.86 2.25
N ALA A 168 -8.37 4.14 1.14
CA ALA A 168 -9.46 5.09 1.07
C ALA A 168 -10.68 4.64 1.88
N ASP A 169 -11.01 3.34 1.85
CA ASP A 169 -12.08 2.76 2.67
C ASP A 169 -11.78 2.83 4.17
N TYR A 170 -10.59 2.40 4.59
CA TYR A 170 -10.15 2.54 5.98
C TYR A 170 -10.18 4.01 6.42
N SER A 171 -9.61 4.91 5.63
CA SER A 171 -9.57 6.34 5.94
C SER A 171 -10.96 6.96 6.01
N ARG A 172 -11.89 6.52 5.16
CA ARG A 172 -13.30 6.92 5.23
C ARG A 172 -13.93 6.46 6.55
N VAL A 173 -13.73 5.19 6.91
CA VAL A 173 -14.24 4.57 8.15
C VAL A 173 -13.63 5.18 9.41
N HIS A 174 -12.39 5.67 9.34
CA HIS A 174 -11.64 6.21 10.48
C HIS A 174 -11.52 7.74 10.44
N GLY A 175 -12.05 8.43 9.43
CA GLY A 175 -12.02 9.91 9.35
C GLY A 175 -10.63 10.47 9.22
N LEU A 176 -9.80 9.77 8.46
CA LEU A 176 -8.44 10.18 8.11
C LEU A 176 -8.47 10.88 6.75
N GLU A 177 -7.60 11.87 6.60
CA GLU A 177 -7.29 12.43 5.29
C GLU A 177 -6.28 11.52 4.59
N VAL A 178 -6.34 11.42 3.26
CA VAL A 178 -5.40 10.62 2.46
C VAL A 178 -4.71 11.52 1.44
N PHE A 179 -3.37 11.45 1.42
CA PHE A 179 -2.54 12.03 0.37
C PHE A 179 -1.87 10.90 -0.42
N TYR A 180 -2.12 10.84 -1.73
CA TYR A 180 -1.48 9.90 -2.63
C TYR A 180 -0.47 10.64 -3.51
N ASN A 181 0.81 10.37 -3.32
CA ASN A 181 1.87 10.97 -4.12
C ASN A 181 2.16 10.15 -5.39
N THR A 182 2.25 10.82 -6.53
CA THR A 182 2.72 10.28 -7.80
C THR A 182 3.86 11.10 -8.39
N ALA A 183 4.55 11.92 -7.60
CA ALA A 183 5.62 12.81 -8.07
C ALA A 183 6.93 12.57 -7.34
N PHE A 184 8.04 12.58 -8.07
CA PHE A 184 9.37 12.72 -7.47
C PHE A 184 9.63 14.20 -7.17
N LEU A 185 9.65 14.56 -5.88
CA LEU A 185 9.90 15.94 -5.45
C LEU A 185 11.38 16.31 -5.49
N ASP A 186 12.26 15.30 -5.47
CA ASP A 186 13.70 15.46 -5.52
C ASP A 186 14.33 14.32 -6.32
N HIS A 187 15.16 14.67 -7.29
CA HIS A 187 15.81 13.72 -8.19
C HIS A 187 17.00 12.98 -7.55
N GLU A 188 17.48 13.41 -6.39
CA GLU A 188 18.49 12.69 -5.60
C GLU A 188 17.85 11.58 -4.75
N MET A 189 16.54 11.68 -4.48
CA MET A 189 15.78 10.79 -3.59
C MET A 189 14.77 9.94 -4.38
N SER A 190 15.28 8.98 -5.15
CA SER A 190 14.48 7.99 -5.89
C SER A 190 14.07 6.77 -5.04
N GLY A 191 13.17 5.93 -5.56
CA GLY A 191 12.74 4.68 -4.92
C GLY A 191 12.12 4.90 -3.53
N PHE A 192 12.47 4.04 -2.58
CA PHE A 192 11.92 4.11 -1.21
C PHE A 192 12.33 5.40 -0.46
N TRP A 193 13.38 6.10 -0.90
CA TRP A 193 13.81 7.37 -0.32
C TRP A 193 12.92 8.57 -0.67
N ALA A 194 12.09 8.47 -1.72
CA ALA A 194 11.20 9.54 -2.17
C ALA A 194 10.21 10.01 -1.09
N LYS A 195 9.96 9.17 -0.07
CA LYS A 195 9.12 9.52 1.07
C LYS A 195 9.69 10.66 1.93
N LEU A 196 11.02 10.81 2.02
CA LEU A 196 11.64 11.82 2.90
C LEU A 196 11.32 13.27 2.48
N PRO A 197 11.59 13.70 1.22
CA PRO A 197 11.22 15.04 0.76
C PRO A 197 9.71 15.31 0.86
N LEU A 198 8.88 14.29 0.61
CA LEU A 198 7.44 14.38 0.71
C LEU A 198 6.98 14.62 2.15
N LEU A 199 7.45 13.81 3.10
CA LEU A 199 7.10 13.96 4.51
C LEU A 199 7.49 15.35 5.04
N ARG A 200 8.70 15.83 4.72
CA ARG A 200 9.14 17.18 5.09
C ARG A 200 8.21 18.25 4.51
N SER A 201 7.84 18.13 3.24
CA SER A 201 6.95 19.08 2.56
C SER A 201 5.56 19.11 3.16
N LEU A 202 4.99 17.93 3.44
CA LEU A 202 3.67 17.80 4.07
C LEU A 202 3.65 18.33 5.50
N MET A 203 4.71 18.11 6.30
CA MET A 203 4.80 18.69 7.65
C MET A 203 4.65 20.21 7.61
N MET A 204 5.39 20.89 6.73
CA MET A 204 5.34 22.34 6.59
C MET A 204 4.03 22.86 5.98
N ALA A 205 3.46 22.12 5.03
CA ALA A 205 2.22 22.51 4.35
C ALA A 205 0.97 22.31 5.21
N HIS A 206 1.02 21.38 6.18
CA HIS A 206 -0.10 20.99 7.02
C HIS A 206 0.21 21.13 8.52
N PRO A 207 0.41 22.35 9.05
CA PRO A 207 0.65 22.58 10.47
C PRO A 207 -0.50 22.07 11.37
N GLU A 208 -1.72 21.94 10.85
CA GLU A 208 -2.87 21.34 11.53
C GLU A 208 -2.74 19.82 11.75
N VAL A 209 -1.96 19.11 10.93
CA VAL A 209 -1.78 17.66 11.08
C VAL A 209 -0.89 17.39 12.27
N GLU A 210 -1.32 16.52 13.19
CA GLU A 210 -0.54 16.12 14.36
C GLU A 210 0.36 14.92 14.06
N PHE A 211 -0.15 13.95 13.32
CA PHE A 211 0.61 12.78 12.87
C PHE A 211 0.46 12.59 11.36
N ILE A 212 1.57 12.36 10.69
CA ILE A 212 1.58 11.79 9.36
C ILE A 212 1.76 10.27 9.51
N TRP A 213 0.85 9.50 8.93
CA TRP A 213 0.95 8.05 8.85
C TRP A 213 1.46 7.68 7.46
N TRP A 214 2.74 7.34 7.34
CA TRP A 214 3.25 6.79 6.09
C TRP A 214 2.83 5.32 5.98
N MET A 215 2.31 4.93 4.81
CA MET A 215 1.98 3.54 4.50
C MET A 215 2.36 3.21 3.06
N ASP A 216 3.22 2.22 2.87
CA ASP A 216 3.68 1.76 1.56
C ASP A 216 2.50 1.29 0.69
N SER A 217 2.69 1.35 -0.63
CA SER A 217 1.65 0.96 -1.58
C SER A 217 1.25 -0.51 -1.49
N ASP A 218 2.19 -1.38 -1.10
CA ASP A 218 2.05 -2.83 -0.90
C ASP A 218 1.69 -3.21 0.54
N ALA A 219 1.41 -2.24 1.42
CA ALA A 219 0.77 -2.47 2.71
C ALA A 219 -0.75 -2.32 2.61
N VAL A 220 -1.49 -3.29 3.17
CA VAL A 220 -2.95 -3.38 3.06
C VAL A 220 -3.57 -3.42 4.45
N PHE A 221 -4.57 -2.59 4.72
CA PHE A 221 -5.38 -2.70 5.92
C PHE A 221 -6.22 -3.98 5.86
N THR A 222 -6.15 -4.82 6.88
CA THR A 222 -6.86 -6.09 6.98
C THR A 222 -7.74 -6.20 8.22
N ASP A 223 -7.68 -5.21 9.12
CA ASP A 223 -8.70 -4.94 10.14
C ASP A 223 -9.27 -3.53 9.91
N MET A 224 -10.50 -3.47 9.38
CA MET A 224 -11.21 -2.22 9.06
C MET A 224 -11.91 -1.59 10.26
N ALA A 225 -11.93 -2.25 11.41
CA ALA A 225 -12.59 -1.76 12.62
C ALA A 225 -11.58 -1.23 13.67
N PHE A 226 -10.33 -1.69 13.60
CA PHE A 226 -9.29 -1.32 14.56
C PHE A 226 -8.89 0.16 14.45
N GLU A 227 -9.04 0.89 15.55
CA GLU A 227 -8.52 2.26 15.73
C GLU A 227 -7.21 2.22 16.51
N LEU A 228 -6.21 3.01 16.08
CA LEU A 228 -4.94 3.09 16.78
C LEU A 228 -5.10 3.62 18.21
N PRO A 229 -4.37 3.09 19.21
CA PRO A 229 -4.47 3.52 20.60
C PRO A 229 -3.70 4.84 20.83
N TRP A 230 -4.20 5.96 20.31
CA TRP A 230 -3.50 7.26 20.24
C TRP A 230 -2.90 7.75 21.56
N GLU A 231 -3.55 7.50 22.69
CA GLU A 231 -3.07 7.90 24.02
C GLU A 231 -1.73 7.24 24.37
N ARG A 232 -1.51 5.99 23.93
CA ARG A 232 -0.25 5.26 24.12
C ARG A 232 0.94 5.99 23.49
N TYR A 233 0.70 6.74 22.42
CA TYR A 233 1.75 7.43 21.64
C TYR A 233 1.93 8.89 22.04
N ALA A 234 1.21 9.39 23.05
CA ALA A 234 1.20 10.80 23.42
C ALA A 234 2.60 11.38 23.70
N ALA A 235 3.51 10.61 24.29
CA ALA A 235 4.87 11.05 24.63
C ALA A 235 5.92 10.85 23.51
N HIS A 236 5.54 10.21 22.40
CA HIS A 236 6.44 9.77 21.33
C HIS A 236 6.21 10.58 20.05
N ASN A 237 7.24 10.65 19.21
CA ASN A 237 7.21 11.38 17.95
C ASN A 237 7.32 10.45 16.74
N LEU A 238 7.87 9.25 16.92
CA LEU A 238 7.92 8.20 15.91
C LEU A 238 7.33 6.93 16.51
N VAL A 239 6.38 6.31 15.81
CA VAL A 239 5.83 4.98 16.16
C VAL A 239 6.05 4.07 14.98
N VAL A 240 6.81 3.00 15.20
CA VAL A 240 7.20 2.02 14.19
C VAL A 240 6.93 0.63 14.72
N HIS A 241 6.51 -0.28 13.85
CA HIS A 241 6.40 -1.68 14.26
C HIS A 241 7.80 -2.26 14.49
N GLY A 242 8.04 -2.93 15.61
CA GLY A 242 9.31 -3.60 15.89
C GLY A 242 9.57 -3.95 17.34
N TRP A 243 10.79 -4.41 17.62
CA TRP A 243 11.19 -4.86 18.96
C TRP A 243 12.48 -4.21 19.40
N GLU A 244 12.48 -3.70 20.64
CA GLU A 244 13.63 -3.02 21.22
C GLU A 244 14.88 -3.92 21.28
N ALA A 245 14.73 -5.19 21.67
CA ALA A 245 15.82 -6.16 21.70
C ALA A 245 16.42 -6.39 20.29
N LYS A 246 15.56 -6.52 19.27
CA LYS A 246 16.02 -6.65 17.87
C LYS A 246 16.81 -5.42 17.41
N MET A 247 16.43 -4.24 17.88
CA MET A 247 17.08 -2.97 17.53
C MET A 247 18.40 -2.78 18.25
N TYR A 248 18.40 -2.81 19.59
CA TYR A 248 19.54 -2.36 20.37
C TYR A 248 20.47 -3.47 20.84
N GLU A 249 19.99 -4.71 20.93
CA GLU A 249 20.81 -5.87 21.30
C GLU A 249 21.33 -6.57 20.05
N GLU A 250 20.42 -6.95 19.15
CA GLU A 250 20.77 -7.72 17.95
C GLU A 250 21.23 -6.85 16.78
N LYS A 251 20.90 -5.55 16.76
CA LYS A 251 21.11 -4.63 15.63
C LYS A 251 20.59 -5.21 14.30
N SER A 252 19.44 -5.89 14.35
CA SER A 252 18.83 -6.55 13.20
C SER A 252 18.28 -5.52 12.22
N TRP A 253 18.59 -5.69 10.93
CA TRP A 253 18.07 -4.81 9.87
C TRP A 253 16.56 -4.93 9.63
N VAL A 254 15.93 -5.97 10.20
CA VAL A 254 14.47 -6.18 10.23
C VAL A 254 13.90 -6.00 11.64
N GLY A 255 14.64 -5.32 12.53
CA GLY A 255 14.19 -5.05 13.90
C GLY A 255 13.02 -4.07 13.99
N ILE A 256 12.83 -3.25 12.95
CA ILE A 256 11.65 -2.42 12.69
C ILE A 256 11.22 -2.53 11.23
N ASN A 257 10.05 -1.95 10.91
CA ASN A 257 9.62 -1.73 9.54
C ASN A 257 9.26 -0.26 9.26
N THR A 258 9.71 0.29 8.13
CA THR A 258 9.42 1.68 7.69
C THR A 258 8.40 1.78 6.57
N GLY A 259 7.66 0.71 6.29
CA GLY A 259 6.54 0.69 5.35
C GLY A 259 5.18 0.99 5.98
N SER A 260 5.09 1.06 7.32
CA SER A 260 3.93 1.59 8.02
C SER A 260 4.38 2.20 9.35
N PHE A 261 4.31 3.53 9.47
CA PHE A 261 4.74 4.24 10.67
C PHE A 261 4.03 5.58 10.86
N LEU A 262 3.98 6.04 12.12
CA LEU A 262 3.48 7.36 12.49
C LEU A 262 4.66 8.29 12.80
N ILE A 263 4.64 9.50 12.24
CA ILE A 263 5.61 10.55 12.55
C ILE A 263 4.89 11.84 12.93
N ARG A 264 5.19 12.39 14.10
CA ARG A 264 4.54 13.59 14.64
C ARG A 264 5.02 14.83 13.88
N ASN A 265 4.13 15.76 13.59
CA ASN A 265 4.51 17.05 12.98
C ASN A 265 5.14 17.98 14.02
N CYS A 266 6.47 17.89 14.17
CA CYS A 266 7.24 18.64 15.16
C CYS A 266 8.70 18.84 14.73
N GLN A 267 9.43 19.71 15.44
CA GLN A 267 10.84 20.01 15.19
C GLN A 267 11.70 18.74 15.20
N TRP A 268 11.48 17.88 16.20
CA TRP A 268 12.22 16.62 16.34
C TRP A 268 12.12 15.75 15.08
N SER A 269 10.95 15.71 14.45
CA SER A 269 10.74 14.91 13.23
C SER A 269 11.42 15.53 12.01
N LEU A 270 11.41 16.86 11.88
CA LEU A 270 12.17 17.56 10.84
C LEU A 270 13.68 17.30 11.00
N ASP A 271 14.18 17.32 12.23
CA ASP A 271 15.58 17.04 12.56
C ASP A 271 15.93 15.58 12.26
N LEU A 272 15.03 14.64 12.57
CA LEU A 272 15.19 13.22 12.24
C LEU A 272 15.31 13.02 10.72
N LEU A 273 14.36 13.55 9.95
CA LEU A 273 14.37 13.46 8.48
C LEU A 273 15.68 14.05 7.91
N HIS A 274 16.13 15.18 8.45
CA HIS A 274 17.40 15.79 8.04
C HIS A 274 18.62 14.92 8.37
N ALA A 275 18.59 14.18 9.48
CA ALA A 275 19.71 13.32 9.91
C ALA A 275 19.85 12.04 9.06
N ILE A 276 18.75 11.47 8.58
CA ILE A 276 18.77 10.26 7.74
C ILE A 276 19.01 10.55 6.26
N ALA A 277 18.61 11.74 5.77
CA ALA A 277 18.66 12.08 4.36
C ALA A 277 20.03 12.00 3.68
N PRO A 278 21.17 12.33 4.33
CA PRO A 278 22.49 12.21 3.69
C PRO A 278 22.82 10.80 3.20
N MET A 279 22.14 9.77 3.72
CA MET A 279 22.37 8.37 3.36
C MET A 279 21.56 7.91 2.14
N GLY A 280 20.65 8.75 1.62
CA GLY A 280 19.68 8.37 0.60
C GLY A 280 19.93 8.85 -0.83
N ALA A 281 20.91 9.73 -1.04
CA ALA A 281 21.21 10.29 -2.36
C ALA A 281 21.74 9.20 -3.31
N ARG A 282 21.03 8.96 -4.43
CA ARG A 282 21.33 7.85 -5.37
C ARG A 282 22.77 7.86 -5.92
N GLY A 283 23.22 6.68 -6.34
CA GLY A 283 24.56 6.43 -6.86
C GLY A 283 25.59 6.22 -5.73
N PRO A 284 26.85 6.67 -5.91
CA PRO A 284 27.96 6.30 -5.03
C PRO A 284 27.75 6.55 -3.53
N VAL A 285 26.98 7.60 -3.18
CA VAL A 285 26.65 7.91 -1.77
C VAL A 285 25.76 6.82 -1.16
N ARG A 286 24.71 6.39 -1.87
CA ARG A 286 23.79 5.36 -1.41
C ARG A 286 24.46 3.99 -1.38
N ASP A 287 25.34 3.70 -2.34
CA ASP A 287 26.12 2.45 -2.37
C ASP A 287 27.05 2.33 -1.16
N MET A 288 27.80 3.40 -0.88
CA MET A 288 28.72 3.46 0.26
C MET A 288 27.99 3.24 1.60
N HIS A 289 26.82 3.87 1.79
CA HIS A 289 26.02 3.64 2.99
C HIS A 289 25.40 2.23 3.00
N GLY A 290 25.07 1.65 1.85
CA GLY A 290 24.62 0.26 1.74
C GLY A 290 25.68 -0.72 2.24
N GLU A 291 26.93 -0.53 1.84
CA GLU A 291 28.07 -1.31 2.34
C GLU A 291 28.26 -1.12 3.86
N LEU A 292 28.15 0.12 4.35
CA LEU A 292 28.22 0.42 5.78
C LEU A 292 27.11 -0.31 6.55
N PHE A 293 25.87 -0.28 6.08
CA PHE A 293 24.77 -0.95 6.75
C PHE A 293 24.92 -2.47 6.73
N ALA A 294 25.38 -3.05 5.63
CA ALA A 294 25.65 -4.49 5.55
C ALA A 294 26.74 -4.94 6.53
N LYS A 295 27.69 -4.06 6.84
CA LYS A 295 28.74 -4.31 7.84
C LYS A 295 28.24 -4.15 9.28
N GLU A 296 27.43 -3.14 9.55
CA GLU A 296 27.08 -2.73 10.91
C GLU A 296 25.76 -3.34 11.43
N LEU A 297 24.86 -3.76 10.54
CA LEU A 297 23.56 -4.33 10.87
C LEU A 297 23.52 -5.85 10.66
N SER A 298 23.05 -6.56 11.68
CA SER A 298 22.96 -8.01 11.68
C SER A 298 21.96 -8.50 10.63
N GLY A 299 22.40 -9.45 9.81
CA GLY A 299 21.58 -10.15 8.82
C GLY A 299 21.25 -9.35 7.56
N ARG A 300 21.79 -8.14 7.38
CA ARG A 300 21.53 -7.31 6.19
C ARG A 300 22.40 -7.76 5.00
N PRO A 301 21.81 -8.11 3.85
CA PRO A 301 22.58 -8.38 2.63
C PRO A 301 23.28 -7.13 2.07
N PRO A 302 24.32 -7.29 1.23
CA PRO A 302 25.02 -6.17 0.60
C PRO A 302 24.26 -5.66 -0.62
N PHE A 303 23.39 -4.67 -0.41
CA PHE A 303 22.73 -3.87 -1.45
C PHE A 303 22.73 -2.38 -1.05
N GLU A 304 22.32 -1.51 -1.98
CA GLU A 304 22.23 -0.05 -1.78
C GLU A 304 21.56 0.33 -0.46
N ALA A 305 21.90 1.48 0.12
CA ALA A 305 21.21 1.97 1.32
C ALA A 305 19.69 2.09 1.12
N ASP A 306 18.94 1.58 2.09
CA ASP A 306 17.48 1.71 2.22
C ASP A 306 17.10 2.53 3.45
N ASP A 307 15.91 3.14 3.43
CA ASP A 307 15.44 4.04 4.49
C ASP A 307 15.25 3.32 5.83
N GLN A 308 14.88 2.03 5.81
CA GLN A 308 14.73 1.22 7.02
C GLN A 308 16.07 1.02 7.71
N SER A 309 17.08 0.53 6.98
CA SER A 309 18.43 0.33 7.49
C SER A 309 19.07 1.63 7.94
N ALA A 310 18.84 2.74 7.25
CA ALA A 310 19.34 4.05 7.65
C ALA A 310 18.74 4.53 8.98
N LEU A 311 17.42 4.36 9.17
CA LEU A 311 16.78 4.66 10.44
C LEU A 311 17.32 3.76 11.57
N ILE A 312 17.49 2.46 11.31
CA ILE A 312 18.05 1.52 12.29
C ILE A 312 19.47 1.95 12.68
N TYR A 313 20.32 2.19 11.70
CA TYR A 313 21.69 2.62 11.91
C TYR A 313 21.76 3.91 12.75
N LEU A 314 20.93 4.91 12.43
CA LEU A 314 20.85 6.15 13.20
C LEU A 314 20.41 5.90 14.65
N LEU A 315 19.35 5.11 14.86
CA LEU A 315 18.81 4.84 16.20
C LEU A 315 19.78 4.01 17.05
N VAL A 316 20.52 3.08 16.45
CA VAL A 316 21.54 2.27 17.14
C VAL A 316 22.75 3.13 17.52
N THR A 317 23.23 3.98 16.61
CA THR A 317 24.44 4.78 16.82
C THR A 317 24.22 6.05 17.63
N GLN A 318 22.99 6.57 17.66
CA GLN A 318 22.63 7.82 18.34
C GLN A 318 21.42 7.63 19.27
N ARG A 319 21.36 6.50 19.98
CA ARG A 319 20.23 6.13 20.86
C ARG A 319 19.88 7.21 21.88
N GLU A 320 20.89 7.83 22.50
CA GLU A 320 20.67 8.88 23.51
C GLU A 320 19.96 10.12 22.94
N LYS A 321 20.17 10.41 21.66
CA LYS A 321 19.58 11.57 20.98
C LYS A 321 18.14 11.32 20.54
N TRP A 322 17.86 10.12 20.02
CA TRP A 322 16.58 9.84 19.34
C TRP A 322 15.67 8.88 20.11
N GLY A 323 16.23 7.90 20.81
CA GLY A 323 15.51 6.72 21.30
C GLY A 323 14.34 7.03 22.23
N SER A 324 14.46 8.05 23.08
CA SER A 324 13.40 8.42 24.03
C SER A 324 12.10 8.93 23.39
N LYS A 325 12.11 9.19 22.07
CA LYS A 325 10.94 9.65 21.31
C LYS A 325 10.45 8.64 20.28
N VAL A 326 11.06 7.46 20.23
CA VAL A 326 10.64 6.34 19.38
C VAL A 326 9.85 5.33 20.20
N PHE A 327 8.70 4.91 19.69
CA PHE A 327 7.92 3.81 20.24
C PHE A 327 7.98 2.61 19.30
N PHE A 328 8.43 1.46 19.82
CA PHE A 328 8.44 0.19 19.11
C PHE A 328 7.13 -0.56 19.41
N GLU A 329 6.19 -0.50 18.48
CA GLU A 329 4.89 -1.17 18.61
C GLU A 329 5.00 -2.64 18.18
N ASN A 330 4.52 -3.54 19.03
CA ASN A 330 4.52 -4.99 18.79
C ASN A 330 3.32 -5.70 19.43
N SER A 331 2.34 -4.93 19.95
CA SER A 331 1.10 -5.48 20.52
C SER A 331 0.01 -5.72 19.48
N TYR A 332 0.18 -5.16 18.28
CA TYR A 332 -0.62 -5.41 17.09
C TYR A 332 0.24 -5.16 15.84
N GLU A 333 -0.21 -5.69 14.71
CA GLU A 333 0.47 -5.62 13.43
C GLU A 333 0.30 -4.25 12.77
N LEU A 334 0.91 -3.19 13.34
CA LEU A 334 1.11 -1.92 12.63
C LEU A 334 1.84 -2.17 11.29
N ASN A 335 2.65 -3.22 11.25
CA ASN A 335 3.19 -3.85 10.07
C ASN A 335 3.22 -5.38 10.23
N GLY A 336 2.32 -6.12 9.59
CA GLY A 336 2.28 -7.58 9.61
C GLY A 336 2.95 -8.20 8.39
N PHE A 337 3.87 -9.13 8.58
CA PHE A 337 4.57 -9.81 7.48
C PHE A 337 3.64 -10.82 6.78
N TRP A 338 3.35 -10.55 5.50
CA TRP A 338 2.28 -11.23 4.75
C TRP A 338 2.39 -12.76 4.70
N GLU A 339 3.60 -13.32 4.57
CA GLU A 339 3.84 -14.77 4.48
C GLU A 339 3.32 -15.55 5.70
N LEU A 340 3.21 -14.91 6.87
CA LEU A 340 2.70 -15.54 8.09
C LEU A 340 1.19 -15.35 8.28
N ILE A 341 0.58 -14.55 7.42
CA ILE A 341 -0.79 -14.03 7.59
C ILE A 341 -1.71 -14.58 6.51
N VAL A 342 -1.33 -14.48 5.24
CA VAL A 342 -2.27 -14.62 4.10
C VAL A 342 -2.91 -16.01 4.00
N ASP A 343 -2.20 -17.04 4.46
CA ASP A 343 -2.69 -18.43 4.45
C ASP A 343 -3.64 -18.74 5.63
N ARG A 344 -3.75 -17.83 6.61
CA ARG A 344 -4.60 -18.01 7.80
C ARG A 344 -5.88 -17.17 7.79
N TYR A 345 -6.19 -16.46 6.71
CA TYR A 345 -7.36 -15.58 6.68
C TYR A 345 -8.68 -16.31 6.97
N GLU A 346 -8.86 -17.53 6.47
CA GLU A 346 -10.05 -18.34 6.75
C GLU A 346 -10.16 -18.68 8.24
N GLU A 347 -9.05 -18.95 8.92
CA GLU A 347 -8.99 -19.17 10.37
C GLU A 347 -9.32 -17.89 11.14
N MET A 348 -8.64 -16.79 10.80
CA MET A 348 -8.82 -15.47 11.41
C MET A 348 -10.25 -14.95 11.27
N ARG A 349 -10.91 -15.21 10.13
CA ARG A 349 -12.31 -14.86 9.90
C ARG A 349 -13.26 -15.54 10.90
N ARG A 350 -13.00 -16.80 11.25
CA ARG A 350 -13.80 -17.53 12.24
C ARG A 350 -13.55 -17.07 13.67
N GLU A 351 -12.33 -16.65 13.96
CA GLU A 351 -11.91 -16.25 15.32
C GLU A 351 -12.18 -14.78 15.64
N GLY A 352 -12.42 -13.93 14.62
CA GLY A 352 -12.66 -12.50 14.80
C GLY A 352 -11.43 -11.74 15.33
N ARG A 353 -10.23 -12.22 15.01
CA ARG A 353 -8.95 -11.58 15.39
C ARG A 353 -8.11 -11.35 14.15
N TRP A 354 -7.90 -10.10 13.78
CA TRP A 354 -7.29 -9.71 12.51
C TRP A 354 -6.03 -8.88 12.73
N PRO A 355 -4.99 -9.05 11.90
CA PRO A 355 -3.88 -8.10 11.88
C PRO A 355 -4.39 -6.78 11.31
N LEU A 356 -3.91 -5.66 11.86
CA LEU A 356 -4.27 -4.35 11.32
C LEU A 356 -3.75 -4.18 9.88
N VAL A 357 -2.47 -4.48 9.67
CA VAL A 357 -1.80 -4.36 8.37
C VAL A 357 -1.23 -5.70 7.94
N THR A 358 -1.53 -6.11 6.71
CA THR A 358 -0.77 -7.13 5.97
C THR A 358 0.13 -6.41 4.96
N HIS A 359 1.45 -6.50 5.14
CA HIS A 359 2.44 -5.84 4.30
C HIS A 359 3.22 -6.85 3.46
N PHE A 360 3.12 -6.69 2.14
CA PHE A 360 3.71 -7.54 1.11
C PHE A 360 5.19 -7.24 0.85
N VAL A 361 5.98 -7.11 1.91
CA VAL A 361 7.42 -6.87 1.83
C VAL A 361 8.08 -7.91 0.92
N GLY A 362 8.83 -7.42 -0.07
CA GLY A 362 9.52 -8.25 -1.06
C GLY A 362 8.68 -8.61 -2.28
N CYS A 363 7.38 -8.28 -2.29
CA CYS A 363 6.56 -8.25 -3.50
C CYS A 363 6.65 -6.85 -4.11
N LYS A 364 7.06 -6.74 -5.37
CA LYS A 364 7.15 -5.46 -6.08
C LYS A 364 6.09 -5.46 -7.18
N PRO A 365 4.81 -5.17 -6.85
CA PRO A 365 3.70 -5.24 -7.81
C PRO A 365 3.95 -4.38 -9.06
N CYS A 366 4.78 -3.34 -8.93
CA CYS A 366 5.11 -2.42 -10.01
C CYS A 366 6.52 -2.59 -10.59
N ARG A 367 7.33 -3.57 -10.19
CA ARG A 367 8.66 -3.82 -10.78
C ARG A 367 8.71 -5.18 -11.47
N ARG A 368 9.51 -5.28 -12.54
CA ARG A 368 9.46 -6.42 -13.48
C ARG A 368 10.29 -7.62 -13.04
N TYR A 369 11.36 -7.44 -12.25
CA TYR A 369 12.39 -8.46 -12.10
C TYR A 369 13.16 -8.41 -10.74
N ALA A 370 12.50 -8.11 -9.62
CA ALA A 370 13.19 -8.16 -8.32
C ALA A 370 12.30 -8.56 -7.14
N ASP A 371 11.37 -9.49 -7.36
CA ASP A 371 10.60 -10.02 -6.24
C ASP A 371 11.45 -11.01 -5.44
N SER A 372 11.48 -10.85 -4.13
CA SER A 372 12.02 -11.88 -3.21
C SER A 372 11.14 -13.14 -3.19
N TYR A 373 9.96 -13.09 -3.83
CA TYR A 373 8.93 -14.12 -3.84
C TYR A 373 8.36 -14.35 -5.24
N PRO A 374 7.76 -15.51 -5.54
CA PRO A 374 7.08 -15.72 -6.82
C PRO A 374 5.95 -14.71 -7.05
N ALA A 375 5.94 -14.04 -8.21
CA ALA A 375 4.98 -12.98 -8.53
C ALA A 375 3.52 -13.45 -8.46
N ASP A 376 3.24 -14.70 -8.84
CA ASP A 376 1.92 -15.32 -8.71
C ASP A 376 1.47 -15.48 -7.25
N ARG A 377 2.39 -15.89 -6.36
CA ARG A 377 2.14 -15.97 -4.91
C ARG A 377 1.87 -14.59 -4.31
N CYS A 378 2.66 -13.59 -4.70
CA CYS A 378 2.45 -12.20 -4.31
C CYS A 378 1.08 -11.69 -4.74
N ARG A 379 0.72 -11.84 -6.03
CA ARG A 379 -0.59 -11.43 -6.57
C ARG A 379 -1.74 -12.10 -5.83
N LEU A 380 -1.71 -13.42 -5.70
CA LEU A 380 -2.76 -14.18 -5.02
C LEU A 380 -2.88 -13.76 -3.55
N GLY A 381 -1.76 -13.57 -2.86
CA GLY A 381 -1.74 -13.08 -1.49
C GLY A 381 -2.37 -11.70 -1.35
N MET A 382 -2.02 -10.77 -2.26
CA MET A 382 -2.58 -9.40 -2.28
C MET A 382 -4.09 -9.43 -2.57
N GLU A 383 -4.54 -10.21 -3.55
CA GLU A 383 -5.96 -10.39 -3.85
C GLU A 383 -6.74 -10.89 -2.65
N ARG A 384 -6.21 -11.91 -1.96
CA ARG A 384 -6.79 -12.44 -0.73
C ARG A 384 -6.86 -11.38 0.36
N ALA A 385 -5.80 -10.61 0.57
CA ALA A 385 -5.78 -9.53 1.56
C ALA A 385 -6.80 -8.42 1.24
N PHE A 386 -6.91 -8.03 -0.04
CA PHE A 386 -7.90 -7.07 -0.48
C PHE A 386 -9.32 -7.58 -0.24
N ASN A 387 -9.63 -8.81 -0.61
CA ASN A 387 -10.95 -9.40 -0.43
C ASN A 387 -11.29 -9.60 1.05
N PHE A 388 -10.30 -9.99 1.87
CA PHE A 388 -10.47 -10.15 3.31
C PHE A 388 -10.86 -8.84 4.00
N ALA A 389 -10.23 -7.74 3.58
CA ALA A 389 -10.55 -6.41 4.06
C ALA A 389 -11.86 -5.85 3.47
N ASP A 390 -12.07 -6.05 2.17
CA ASP A 390 -13.24 -5.56 1.45
C ASP A 390 -14.53 -6.27 1.92
N ASP A 391 -14.47 -7.52 2.36
CA ASP A 391 -15.59 -8.21 3.01
C ASP A 391 -16.13 -7.47 4.22
N GLN A 392 -15.25 -6.83 5.02
CA GLN A 392 -15.66 -6.04 6.19
C GLN A 392 -16.40 -4.77 5.77
N ILE A 393 -16.09 -4.22 4.58
CA ILE A 393 -16.77 -3.07 3.99
C ILE A 393 -18.06 -3.48 3.28
N LEU A 394 -18.05 -4.55 2.48
CA LEU A 394 -19.21 -5.04 1.73
C LEU A 394 -20.31 -5.54 2.66
N LYS A 395 -19.96 -6.10 3.82
CA LYS A 395 -20.93 -6.54 4.83
C LYS A 395 -21.84 -5.38 5.27
N LEU A 396 -21.33 -4.14 5.25
CA LEU A 396 -22.12 -2.93 5.54
C LEU A 396 -23.29 -2.72 4.58
N TYR A 397 -23.21 -3.31 3.39
CA TYR A 397 -24.18 -3.18 2.32
C TYR A 397 -24.89 -4.51 2.01
N GLY A 398 -24.72 -5.53 2.85
CA GLY A 398 -25.35 -6.84 2.69
C GLY A 398 -24.68 -7.75 1.65
N PHE A 399 -23.40 -7.53 1.35
CA PHE A 399 -22.62 -8.34 0.41
C PHE A 399 -21.36 -8.92 1.04
N GLY A 400 -20.79 -9.91 0.37
CA GLY A 400 -19.46 -10.44 0.65
C GLY A 400 -18.96 -11.23 -0.54
N HIS A 401 -17.65 -11.37 -0.67
CA HIS A 401 -16.99 -12.19 -1.67
C HIS A 401 -17.38 -13.67 -1.49
N GLU A 402 -17.61 -14.37 -2.60
CA GLU A 402 -17.91 -15.82 -2.59
C GLU A 402 -16.72 -16.63 -2.07
N SER A 403 -15.50 -16.16 -2.34
CA SER A 403 -14.25 -16.67 -1.79
C SER A 403 -13.20 -15.57 -1.77
N LEU A 404 -12.16 -15.71 -0.93
CA LEU A 404 -11.05 -14.75 -0.90
C LEU A 404 -10.18 -14.80 -2.17
N ASN A 405 -10.32 -15.82 -3.00
CA ASN A 405 -9.53 -16.02 -4.22
C ASN A 405 -10.25 -15.54 -5.49
N GLY A 406 -11.46 -14.98 -5.37
CA GLY A 406 -12.28 -14.55 -6.50
C GLY A 406 -12.73 -13.10 -6.35
N THR A 407 -13.29 -12.54 -7.42
CA THR A 407 -13.88 -11.19 -7.40
C THR A 407 -15.40 -11.20 -7.36
N ALA A 408 -16.02 -12.38 -7.42
CA ALA A 408 -17.46 -12.55 -7.38
C ALA A 408 -17.99 -12.28 -5.97
N VAL A 409 -19.07 -11.50 -5.89
CA VAL A 409 -19.74 -11.16 -4.64
C VAL A 409 -21.15 -11.74 -4.63
N GLN A 410 -21.58 -12.15 -3.45
CA GLN A 410 -22.92 -12.67 -3.18
C GLN A 410 -23.59 -11.86 -2.06
N ARG A 411 -24.91 -11.93 -2.00
CA ARG A 411 -25.66 -11.36 -0.87
C ARG A 411 -25.41 -12.19 0.39
N VAL A 412 -25.17 -11.49 1.49
CA VAL A 412 -24.94 -12.09 2.81
C VAL A 412 -26.07 -11.59 3.71
N GLY A 413 -27.14 -12.37 3.79
CA GLY A 413 -28.35 -12.05 4.56
C GLY A 413 -29.60 -11.87 3.71
N ASN A 414 -30.78 -11.97 4.34
CA ASN A 414 -32.08 -11.70 3.71
C ASN A 414 -32.42 -10.21 3.86
N ASP A 415 -33.09 -9.62 2.86
CA ASP A 415 -33.65 -8.27 2.99
C ASP A 415 -34.68 -8.26 4.14
N THR A 416 -34.39 -7.50 5.19
CA THR A 416 -35.22 -7.44 6.40
C THR A 416 -36.47 -6.57 6.22
N GLY A 417 -36.56 -5.80 5.14
CA GLY A 417 -37.61 -4.79 4.93
C GLY A 417 -37.47 -3.54 5.82
N GLY A 418 -36.53 -3.55 6.77
CA GLY A 418 -36.20 -2.47 7.69
C GLY A 418 -34.69 -2.21 7.70
N PRO A 419 -34.15 -1.48 6.70
CA PRO A 419 -32.70 -1.29 6.54
C PRO A 419 -32.04 -0.46 7.65
N LEU A 420 -32.84 0.15 8.54
CA LEU A 420 -32.39 0.94 9.68
C LEU A 420 -32.48 0.18 11.01
N ASP A 421 -33.04 -1.03 11.01
CA ASP A 421 -33.30 -1.83 12.21
C ASP A 421 -32.12 -2.76 12.56
N ALA A 422 -30.97 -2.58 11.92
CA ALA A 422 -29.80 -3.43 12.11
C ALA A 422 -29.22 -3.28 13.54
N GLU A 423 -29.28 -4.34 14.33
CA GLU A 423 -28.79 -4.39 15.73
C GLU A 423 -27.27 -4.61 15.85
N ASP A 424 -26.55 -4.83 14.74
CA ASP A 424 -25.11 -5.10 14.73
C ASP A 424 -24.34 -3.80 15.04
N GLN A 425 -23.90 -3.65 16.29
CA GLN A 425 -23.20 -2.46 16.79
C GLN A 425 -21.86 -2.21 16.09
N GLU A 426 -21.17 -3.26 15.63
CA GLU A 426 -19.89 -3.15 14.91
C GLU A 426 -20.14 -2.59 13.51
N LEU A 427 -21.14 -3.12 12.84
CA LEU A 427 -21.62 -2.69 11.53
C LEU A 427 -22.12 -1.23 11.58
N GLY A 428 -22.84 -0.87 12.66
CA GLY A 428 -23.26 0.49 12.95
C GLY A 428 -22.09 1.47 13.18
N ARG A 429 -21.01 1.04 13.84
CA ARG A 429 -19.79 1.86 14.03
C ARG A 429 -19.08 2.15 12.70
N LEU A 430 -19.02 1.17 11.80
CA LEU A 430 -18.39 1.33 10.49
C LEU A 430 -19.24 2.20 9.53
N LEU A 431 -20.57 2.07 9.57
CA LEU A 431 -21.50 2.89 8.79
C LEU A 431 -21.59 4.34 9.31
N HIS A 432 -21.66 4.49 10.63
CA HIS A 432 -21.89 5.75 11.31
C HIS A 432 -20.86 5.97 12.43
N PRO A 433 -19.57 6.15 12.07
CA PRO A 433 -18.54 6.31 13.07
C PRO A 433 -18.76 7.59 13.89
N THR A 434 -18.54 7.48 15.20
CA THR A 434 -18.85 8.54 16.17
C THR A 434 -18.05 9.81 15.96
N PHE A 435 -16.89 9.75 15.31
CA PHE A 435 -16.10 10.93 14.95
C PHE A 435 -16.69 11.76 13.80
N ARG A 436 -17.68 11.23 13.05
CA ARG A 436 -18.46 12.00 12.06
C ARG A 436 -19.68 12.66 12.67
N ALA A 437 -19.97 12.42 13.94
CA ALA A 437 -21.08 13.07 14.60
C ALA A 437 -20.83 14.58 14.67
N VAL A 438 -21.67 15.35 13.99
CA VAL A 438 -21.69 16.81 14.13
C VAL A 438 -22.05 17.10 15.58
N ALA A 439 -21.19 17.84 16.29
CA ALA A 439 -21.53 18.34 17.61
C ALA A 439 -22.83 19.14 17.48
N LYS A 440 -23.89 18.74 18.21
CA LYS A 440 -25.09 19.57 18.31
C LYS A 440 -24.63 20.87 18.94
N THR A 441 -24.63 21.95 18.16
CA THR A 441 -24.53 23.31 18.70
C THR A 441 -25.73 23.49 19.62
N ALA A 442 -25.46 23.53 20.92
CA ALA A 442 -26.44 23.85 21.96
C ALA A 442 -26.64 25.36 22.05
#